data_AF-A0A8I1S151-F1
#
_entry.id   AF-A0A8I1S151-F1
#
_cell.length_a   1.000
_cell.length_b   1.000
_cell.length_c   1.000
_cell.angle_alpha   90.00
_cell.angle_beta   90.00
_cell.angle_gamma   90.00
#
_symmetry.space_group_name_H-M   'P 1'
#
loop_
_entity.id
_entity.type
_entity.pdbx_description
1 polymer ?
#
loop_
_entity_poly.entity_id
_entity_poly.type
_entity_poly.pdbx_seq_one_letter_code
_entity_poly.pdbx_strand_id
1 'polypeptide(L)'
;MEGAALNTPPEKLDRIVRFLIPPAAREAVAGDLWETYQGPAQYAREAFRTVPFVVFSQMRRHFNLPALILQAMVLYACLGAWAAGVLLPLLMVAEAYQPASRPTPRRAMREAILVAFALVMFLQMVRNSYHGLSPLTVNGVWLGIGLFFVGPCLVPFLCLLRTSLIVRSDKRPTLANRDWTAEDLSRNRARFLAGLRGAQLLEAALLGAMALVSWRLPGLGAPGQMLALFYAVAALFLLLNAPAAGQAGDFLTVRAGYQRDLMRHQQMRRFLWWLWCAPALLVLHANAVQTAGSGHLADGVLRAIAALMLCFFVSALNRESAGWTQEQIGLLNRMRDRLA
;
A
#
# COMPACT_ATOMS: atom_id res chain seq x y z
N MET A 1 -22.68 19.61 46.93
CA MET A 1 -22.43 19.60 45.46
C MET A 1 -20.98 19.19 45.23
N GLU A 2 -20.65 17.98 45.66
CA GLU A 2 -19.30 17.42 45.61
C GLU A 2 -19.24 16.43 44.44
N GLY A 3 -18.20 16.56 43.62
CA GLY A 3 -17.62 15.44 42.88
C GLY A 3 -18.51 14.79 41.82
N ALA A 4 -18.85 15.53 40.76
CA ALA A 4 -18.84 14.90 39.43
C ALA A 4 -17.38 14.52 39.13
N ALA A 5 -16.88 13.48 39.79
CA ALA A 5 -15.65 12.81 39.39
C ALA A 5 -15.84 12.51 37.92
N LEU A 6 -15.00 13.12 37.07
CA LEU A 6 -14.96 12.88 35.64
C LEU A 6 -15.02 11.37 35.43
N ASN A 7 -16.21 10.89 35.03
CA ASN A 7 -16.48 9.48 34.76
C ASN A 7 -15.67 9.15 33.51
N THR A 8 -14.39 8.85 33.71
CA THR A 8 -13.48 8.48 32.65
C THR A 8 -13.54 6.97 32.49
N PRO A 9 -13.53 6.46 31.25
CA PRO A 9 -13.44 5.03 31.03
C PRO A 9 -12.12 4.50 31.63
N PRO A 10 -12.11 3.28 32.19
CA PRO A 10 -10.88 2.68 32.71
C PRO A 10 -9.76 2.69 31.67
N GLU A 11 -8.57 3.15 32.04
CA GLU A 11 -7.47 3.39 31.09
C GLU A 11 -7.12 2.17 30.22
N LYS A 12 -7.15 0.98 30.80
CA LYS A 12 -6.87 -0.28 30.06
C LYS A 12 -7.93 -0.56 29.00
N LEU A 13 -9.20 -0.33 29.33
CA LEU A 13 -10.34 -0.53 28.43
C LEU A 13 -10.28 0.48 27.28
N ASP A 14 -10.09 1.76 27.60
CA ASP A 14 -9.95 2.83 26.61
C ASP A 14 -8.77 2.57 25.67
N ARG A 15 -7.62 2.12 26.20
CA ARG A 15 -6.45 1.77 25.38
C ARG A 15 -6.74 0.62 24.41
N ILE A 16 -7.45 -0.42 24.84
CA ILE A 16 -7.83 -1.55 23.98
C ILE A 16 -8.81 -1.07 22.89
N VAL A 17 -9.84 -0.30 23.26
CA VAL A 17 -10.82 0.24 22.31
C VAL A 17 -10.15 1.16 21.29
N ARG A 18 -9.30 2.09 21.72
CA ARG A 18 -8.53 2.97 20.83
C ARG A 18 -7.59 2.21 19.91
N PHE A 19 -7.00 1.11 20.38
CA PHE A 19 -6.16 0.24 19.55
C PHE A 19 -6.99 -0.45 18.46
N LEU A 20 -8.20 -0.93 18.80
CA LEU A 20 -9.13 -1.54 17.88
C LEU A 20 -9.75 -0.55 16.88
N ILE A 21 -9.83 0.74 17.20
CA ILE A 21 -10.32 1.74 16.23
C ILE A 21 -9.21 2.09 15.21
N PRO A 22 -9.50 2.03 13.90
CA PRO A 22 -8.58 2.48 12.85
C PRO A 22 -8.04 3.90 13.13
N PRO A 23 -6.73 4.17 12.91
CA PRO A 23 -6.14 5.46 13.27
C PRO A 23 -6.86 6.67 12.70
N ALA A 24 -7.38 6.57 11.47
CA ALA A 24 -8.07 7.66 10.79
C ALA A 24 -9.44 8.05 11.40
N ALA A 25 -10.07 7.15 12.16
CA ALA A 25 -11.36 7.38 12.82
C ALA A 25 -11.24 7.47 14.35
N ARG A 26 -10.04 7.30 14.89
CA ARG A 26 -9.82 7.14 16.34
C ARG A 26 -10.31 8.34 17.13
N GLU A 27 -9.99 9.55 16.71
CA GLU A 27 -10.37 10.77 17.43
C GLU A 27 -11.89 10.96 17.45
N ALA A 28 -12.54 10.85 16.29
CA ALA A 28 -13.98 11.01 16.17
C ALA A 28 -14.76 9.93 16.94
N VAL A 29 -14.40 8.65 16.77
CA VAL A 29 -15.13 7.53 17.39
C VAL A 29 -14.82 7.42 18.88
N ALA A 30 -13.58 7.66 19.32
CA ALA A 30 -13.27 7.65 20.74
C ALA A 30 -13.88 8.85 21.47
N GLY A 31 -13.98 10.02 20.82
CA GLY A 31 -14.69 11.18 21.34
C GLY A 31 -16.17 10.89 21.55
N ASP A 32 -16.84 10.35 20.54
CA ASP A 32 -18.25 9.96 20.60
C ASP A 32 -18.53 8.93 21.72
N LEU A 33 -17.69 7.89 21.82
CA LEU A 33 -17.79 6.89 22.90
C LEU A 33 -17.50 7.45 24.29
N TRP A 34 -16.69 8.51 24.39
CA TRP A 34 -16.43 9.19 25.66
C TRP A 34 -17.62 10.07 26.07
N GLU A 35 -18.27 10.72 25.12
CA GLU A 35 -19.48 11.53 25.37
C GLU A 35 -20.67 10.68 25.83
N THR A 36 -20.79 9.44 25.36
CA THR A 36 -21.86 8.50 25.77
C THR A 36 -21.53 7.65 27.00
N TYR A 37 -20.40 7.87 27.66
CA TYR A 37 -19.92 7.01 28.74
C TYR A 37 -20.79 7.11 30.01
N GLN A 38 -21.43 5.99 30.39
CA GLN A 38 -22.09 5.84 31.71
C GLN A 38 -21.50 4.71 32.57
N GLY A 39 -20.72 3.80 31.97
CA GLY A 39 -20.03 2.72 32.68
C GLY A 39 -19.19 1.83 31.77
N PRO A 40 -18.27 1.01 32.33
CA PRO A 40 -17.28 0.25 31.56
C PRO A 40 -17.89 -0.85 30.70
N ALA A 41 -18.93 -1.55 31.19
CA ALA A 41 -19.61 -2.59 30.42
C ALA A 41 -20.39 -2.02 29.23
N GLN A 42 -21.04 -0.86 29.41
CA GLN A 42 -21.71 -0.15 28.31
C GLN A 42 -20.68 0.30 27.27
N TYR A 43 -19.59 0.94 27.69
CA TYR A 43 -18.52 1.38 26.79
C TYR A 43 -17.95 0.23 25.96
N ALA A 44 -17.68 -0.93 26.58
CA ALA A 44 -17.19 -2.12 25.89
C ALA A 44 -18.20 -2.64 24.86
N ARG A 45 -19.48 -2.69 25.23
CA ARG A 45 -20.57 -3.15 24.35
C ARG A 45 -20.76 -2.20 23.16
N GLU A 46 -20.73 -0.90 23.41
CA GLU A 46 -20.89 0.13 22.39
C GLU A 46 -19.69 0.15 21.44
N ALA A 47 -18.47 0.04 21.97
CA ALA A 47 -17.26 -0.13 21.18
C ALA A 47 -17.31 -1.41 20.32
N PHE A 48 -17.70 -2.56 20.90
CA PHE A 48 -17.81 -3.82 20.15
C PHE A 48 -18.84 -3.76 19.02
N ARG A 49 -19.92 -2.99 19.20
CA ARG A 49 -20.92 -2.75 18.15
C ARG A 49 -20.40 -1.79 17.08
N THR A 50 -19.74 -0.70 17.46
CA THR A 50 -19.37 0.39 16.54
C THR A 50 -18.09 0.10 15.76
N VAL A 51 -17.07 -0.50 16.39
CA VAL A 51 -15.74 -0.73 15.78
C VAL A 51 -15.82 -1.54 14.48
N PRO A 52 -16.54 -2.68 14.38
CA PRO A 52 -16.62 -3.44 13.13
C PRO A 52 -17.19 -2.62 11.97
N PHE A 53 -18.21 -1.78 12.20
CA PHE A 53 -18.77 -0.90 11.16
C PHE A 53 -17.78 0.19 10.74
N VAL A 54 -17.01 0.73 11.68
CA VAL A 54 -15.94 1.69 11.37
C VAL A 54 -14.85 1.02 10.55
N VAL A 55 -14.41 -0.17 10.94
CA VAL A 55 -13.41 -0.96 10.19
C VAL A 55 -13.93 -1.26 8.79
N PHE A 56 -15.17 -1.74 8.64
CA PHE A 56 -15.77 -2.03 7.34
C PHE A 56 -15.93 -0.78 6.48
N SER A 57 -16.32 0.36 7.08
CA SER A 57 -16.38 1.65 6.40
C SER A 57 -15.00 2.09 5.90
N GLN A 58 -13.95 1.92 6.69
CA GLN A 58 -12.58 2.21 6.28
C GLN A 58 -12.09 1.25 5.18
N MET A 59 -12.36 -0.06 5.32
CA MET A 59 -12.08 -1.04 4.27
C MET A 59 -12.75 -0.64 2.95
N ARG A 60 -14.03 -0.21 2.99
CA ARG A 60 -14.75 0.28 1.80
C ARG A 60 -14.14 1.53 1.21
N ARG A 61 -13.69 2.48 2.03
CA ARG A 61 -13.03 3.72 1.57
C ARG A 61 -11.65 3.47 0.95
N HIS A 62 -10.94 2.47 1.45
CA HIS A 62 -9.65 2.05 0.91
C HIS A 62 -9.76 0.95 -0.15
N PHE A 63 -10.97 0.52 -0.47
CA PHE A 63 -11.25 -0.52 -1.44
C PHE A 63 -10.86 -0.07 -2.85
N ASN A 64 -9.73 -0.58 -3.32
CA ASN A 64 -9.33 -0.44 -4.71
C ASN A 64 -9.56 -1.80 -5.39
N LEU A 65 -10.76 -1.97 -5.97
CA LEU A 65 -11.18 -3.24 -6.57
C LEU A 65 -10.14 -3.81 -7.55
N PRO A 66 -9.58 -3.03 -8.51
CA PRO A 66 -8.49 -3.51 -9.36
C PRO A 66 -7.27 -4.03 -8.59
N ALA A 67 -6.82 -3.32 -7.55
CA ALA A 67 -5.68 -3.75 -6.75
C ALA A 67 -6.00 -5.01 -5.95
N LEU A 68 -7.23 -5.15 -5.44
CA LEU A 68 -7.67 -6.33 -4.71
C LEU A 68 -7.74 -7.56 -5.62
N ILE A 69 -8.29 -7.42 -6.83
CA ILE A 69 -8.32 -8.50 -7.83
C ILE A 69 -6.90 -8.95 -8.16
N LEU A 70 -5.98 -8.00 -8.36
CA LEU A 70 -4.58 -8.31 -8.63
C LEU A 70 -3.90 -9.00 -7.45
N GLN A 71 -4.09 -8.51 -6.22
CA GLN A 71 -3.59 -9.15 -5.00
C GLN A 71 -4.15 -10.56 -4.84
N ALA A 72 -5.45 -10.75 -5.06
CA ALA A 72 -6.11 -12.05 -5.00
C ALA A 72 -5.55 -13.01 -6.05
N MET A 73 -5.32 -12.55 -7.28
CA MET A 73 -4.70 -13.35 -8.35
C MET A 73 -3.27 -13.76 -7.97
N VAL A 74 -2.45 -12.83 -7.48
CA VAL A 74 -1.08 -13.13 -7.06
C VAL A 74 -1.08 -14.11 -5.89
N LEU A 75 -1.94 -13.91 -4.88
CA LEU A 75 -2.07 -14.85 -3.77
C LEU A 75 -2.55 -16.22 -4.21
N TYR A 76 -3.54 -16.27 -5.12
CA TYR A 76 -4.05 -17.52 -5.67
C TYR A 76 -2.97 -18.26 -6.45
N ALA A 77 -2.25 -17.57 -7.34
CA ALA A 77 -1.18 -18.17 -8.13
C ALA A 77 -0.02 -18.64 -7.23
N CYS A 78 0.30 -17.89 -6.18
CA CYS A 78 1.45 -18.19 -5.33
C CYS A 78 1.16 -19.23 -4.22
N LEU A 79 -0.01 -19.16 -3.60
CA LEU A 79 -0.34 -19.86 -2.35
C LEU A 79 -1.63 -20.70 -2.44
N GLY A 80 -2.36 -20.62 -3.56
CA GLY A 80 -3.62 -21.33 -3.78
C GLY A 80 -4.86 -20.64 -3.20
N ALA A 81 -6.03 -21.22 -3.50
CA ALA A 81 -7.34 -20.65 -3.19
C ALA A 81 -7.60 -20.42 -1.70
N TRP A 82 -7.23 -21.39 -0.86
CA TRP A 82 -7.49 -21.31 0.58
C TRP A 82 -6.69 -20.19 1.24
N ALA A 83 -5.39 -20.12 0.96
CA ALA A 83 -4.53 -19.05 1.46
C ALA A 83 -5.00 -17.68 0.96
N ALA A 84 -5.39 -17.55 -0.31
CA ALA A 84 -5.96 -16.32 -0.85
C ALA A 84 -7.24 -15.91 -0.12
N GLY A 85 -8.15 -16.86 0.17
CA GLY A 85 -9.39 -16.62 0.90
C GLY A 85 -9.19 -16.10 2.33
N VAL A 86 -8.11 -16.49 3.00
CA VAL A 86 -7.78 -16.06 4.37
C VAL A 86 -6.92 -14.79 4.40
N LEU A 87 -5.89 -14.72 3.56
CA LEU A 87 -4.93 -13.62 3.57
C LEU A 87 -5.52 -12.33 2.98
N LEU A 88 -6.42 -12.43 1.99
CA LEU A 88 -6.98 -11.25 1.34
C LEU A 88 -7.83 -10.40 2.33
N PRO A 89 -8.78 -10.96 3.11
CA PRO A 89 -9.46 -10.18 4.16
C PRO A 89 -8.50 -9.62 5.20
N LEU A 90 -7.47 -10.38 5.60
CA LEU A 90 -6.48 -9.93 6.59
C LEU A 90 -5.66 -8.75 6.07
N LEU A 91 -5.26 -8.76 4.80
CA LEU A 91 -4.60 -7.64 4.14
C LEU A 91 -5.52 -6.42 4.07
N MET A 92 -6.81 -6.61 3.74
CA MET A 92 -7.78 -5.51 3.71
C MET A 92 -7.97 -4.87 5.10
N VAL A 93 -8.04 -5.68 6.15
CA VAL A 93 -8.07 -5.18 7.53
C VAL A 93 -6.76 -4.46 7.82
N ALA A 94 -5.61 -5.06 7.55
CA ALA A 94 -4.31 -4.43 7.79
C ALA A 94 -4.18 -3.08 7.07
N GLU A 95 -4.70 -2.94 5.85
CA GLU A 95 -4.77 -1.70 5.10
C GLU A 95 -5.67 -0.65 5.77
N ALA A 96 -6.82 -1.04 6.32
CA ALA A 96 -7.71 -0.14 7.06
C ALA A 96 -7.06 0.44 8.34
N TYR A 97 -6.11 -0.28 8.95
CA TYR A 97 -5.34 0.19 10.11
C TYR A 97 -4.08 0.97 9.75
N GLN A 98 -3.75 1.12 8.46
CA GLN A 98 -2.61 1.96 8.10
C GLN A 98 -2.95 3.43 8.36
N PRO A 99 -2.06 4.19 9.04
CA PRO A 99 -2.26 5.62 9.20
C PRO A 99 -2.23 6.26 7.82
N ALA A 100 -3.14 7.21 7.61
CA ALA A 100 -3.16 8.00 6.39
C ALA A 100 -1.86 8.82 6.26
N SER A 101 -1.35 9.36 7.37
CA SER A 101 -0.23 10.29 7.39
C SER A 101 1.08 9.73 6.84
N ARG A 102 1.90 10.61 6.27
CA ARG A 102 3.25 10.28 5.78
C ARG A 102 4.03 9.59 6.92
N PRO A 103 4.52 8.36 6.69
CA PRO A 103 5.23 7.62 7.72
C PRO A 103 6.49 8.39 8.12
N THR A 104 6.66 8.65 9.42
CA THR A 104 7.87 9.30 9.93
C THR A 104 9.10 8.44 9.61
N PRO A 105 10.29 9.03 9.34
CA PRO A 105 11.52 8.29 9.03
C PRO A 105 11.86 7.23 10.10
N ARG A 106 11.58 7.52 11.37
CA ARG A 106 11.79 6.59 12.48
C ARG A 106 10.85 5.38 12.42
N ARG A 107 9.57 5.60 12.10
CA ARG A 107 8.60 4.50 11.93
C ARG A 107 8.93 3.67 10.70
N ALA A 108 9.30 4.34 9.61
CA ALA A 108 9.75 3.72 8.38
C ALA A 108 10.91 2.72 8.62
N MET A 109 11.91 3.15 9.37
CA MET A 109 13.05 2.33 9.75
C MET A 109 12.64 1.16 10.64
N ARG A 110 11.76 1.39 11.63
CA ARG A 110 11.21 0.32 12.48
C ARG A 110 10.45 -0.74 11.67
N GLU A 111 9.62 -0.32 10.71
CA GLU A 111 8.89 -1.25 9.85
C GLU A 111 9.84 -2.08 8.97
N ALA A 112 10.88 -1.47 8.40
CA ALA A 112 11.89 -2.20 7.64
C ALA A 112 12.65 -3.22 8.51
N ILE A 113 13.04 -2.83 9.73
CA ILE A 113 13.69 -3.73 10.70
C ILE A 113 12.76 -4.90 11.06
N LEU A 114 11.49 -4.63 11.35
CA LEU A 114 10.51 -5.67 11.69
C LEU A 114 10.27 -6.64 10.53
N VAL A 115 10.17 -6.13 9.29
CA VAL A 115 10.01 -6.97 8.10
C VAL A 115 11.26 -7.82 7.87
N ALA A 116 12.46 -7.24 7.97
CA ALA A 116 13.71 -7.99 7.85
C ALA A 116 13.83 -9.07 8.94
N PHE A 117 13.48 -8.75 10.19
CA PHE A 117 13.49 -9.69 11.31
C PHE A 117 12.47 -10.82 11.11
N ALA A 118 11.23 -10.49 10.75
CA ALA A 118 10.19 -11.47 10.46
C ALA A 118 10.58 -12.40 9.31
N LEU A 119 11.24 -11.84 8.29
CA LEU A 119 11.77 -12.61 7.17
C LEU A 119 12.86 -13.60 7.62
N VAL A 120 13.84 -13.14 8.41
CA VAL A 120 14.88 -14.03 8.97
C VAL A 120 14.24 -15.14 9.81
N MET A 121 13.30 -14.81 10.69
CA MET A 121 12.59 -15.81 11.51
C MET A 121 11.81 -16.82 10.66
N PHE A 122 11.09 -16.36 9.64
CA PHE A 122 10.38 -17.24 8.71
C PHE A 122 11.33 -18.20 8.01
N LEU A 123 12.46 -17.70 7.50
CA LEU A 123 13.43 -18.52 6.78
C LEU A 123 14.12 -19.52 7.71
N GLN A 124 14.38 -19.16 8.97
CA GLN A 124 14.88 -20.09 9.98
C GLN A 124 13.84 -21.16 10.35
N MET A 125 12.56 -20.80 10.45
CA MET A 125 11.48 -21.76 10.71
C MET A 125 11.31 -22.75 9.56
N VAL A 126 11.32 -22.25 8.32
CA VAL A 126 11.31 -23.08 7.10
C VAL A 126 12.51 -24.02 7.13
N ARG A 127 13.72 -23.49 7.34
CA ARG A 127 14.94 -24.28 7.48
C ARG A 127 14.80 -25.40 8.52
N ASN A 128 14.36 -25.09 9.74
CA ASN A 128 14.21 -26.06 10.82
C ASN A 128 13.16 -27.14 10.51
N SER A 129 12.07 -26.77 9.83
CA SER A 129 11.01 -27.71 9.43
C SER A 129 11.50 -28.71 8.39
N TYR A 130 12.41 -28.30 7.49
CA TYR A 130 13.02 -29.18 6.49
C TYR A 130 14.19 -30.01 7.05
N HIS A 131 14.94 -29.52 8.05
CA HIS A 131 16.03 -30.28 8.69
C HIS A 131 15.56 -31.54 9.42
N GLY A 132 14.28 -31.63 9.81
CA GLY A 132 13.72 -32.85 10.40
C GLY A 132 13.65 -34.04 9.43
N LEU A 133 13.82 -33.82 8.12
CA LEU A 133 13.59 -34.82 7.07
C LEU A 133 14.87 -35.26 6.32
N SER A 134 16.02 -34.58 6.47
CA SER A 134 17.27 -34.96 5.79
C SER A 134 18.50 -34.55 6.62
N PRO A 135 19.49 -35.45 6.85
CA PRO A 135 20.72 -35.11 7.54
C PRO A 135 21.57 -34.09 6.78
N LEU A 136 22.31 -33.28 7.55
CA LEU A 136 23.10 -32.12 7.15
C LEU A 136 24.01 -32.38 5.94
N THR A 137 23.62 -31.85 4.79
CA THR A 137 24.57 -31.60 3.69
C THR A 137 25.29 -30.28 3.94
N VAL A 138 26.57 -30.19 3.55
CA VAL A 138 27.44 -29.00 3.69
C VAL A 138 26.78 -27.74 3.11
N ASN A 139 25.91 -27.90 2.11
CA ASN A 139 25.13 -26.84 1.48
C ASN A 139 24.12 -26.15 2.44
N GLY A 140 23.60 -26.87 3.44
CA GLY A 140 22.65 -26.35 4.41
C GLY A 140 23.27 -25.39 5.43
N VAL A 141 24.59 -25.50 5.69
CA VAL A 141 25.32 -24.59 6.59
C VAL A 141 25.59 -23.25 5.88
N TRP A 142 26.10 -23.29 4.65
CA TRP A 142 26.31 -22.09 3.82
C TRP A 142 25.01 -21.35 3.52
N LEU A 143 23.93 -22.08 3.29
CA LEU A 143 22.57 -21.52 3.20
C LEU A 143 22.22 -20.71 4.46
N GLY A 144 22.42 -21.31 5.64
CA GLY A 144 22.14 -20.69 6.92
C GLY A 144 22.97 -19.43 7.18
N ILE A 145 24.25 -19.47 6.82
CA ILE A 145 25.17 -18.33 6.92
C ILE A 145 24.71 -17.22 5.95
N GLY A 146 24.45 -17.55 4.69
CA GLY A 146 23.97 -16.59 3.69
C GLY A 146 22.66 -15.91 4.12
N LEU A 147 21.71 -16.69 4.62
CA LEU A 147 20.44 -16.20 5.18
C LEU A 147 20.61 -15.24 6.36
N PHE A 148 21.56 -15.54 7.24
CA PHE A 148 21.87 -14.69 8.39
C PHE A 148 22.46 -13.34 7.96
N PHE A 149 23.26 -13.31 6.90
CA PHE A 149 23.86 -12.07 6.38
C PHE A 149 22.91 -11.27 5.49
N VAL A 150 22.03 -11.93 4.73
CA VAL A 150 21.10 -11.25 3.83
C VAL A 150 20.14 -10.33 4.60
N GLY A 151 19.59 -10.75 5.73
CA GLY A 151 18.68 -9.91 6.53
C GLY A 151 19.26 -8.53 6.89
N PRO A 152 20.40 -8.47 7.62
CA PRO A 152 21.09 -7.23 7.96
C PRO A 152 21.53 -6.40 6.75
N CYS A 153 21.94 -7.04 5.65
CA CYS A 153 22.35 -6.35 4.41
C CYS A 153 21.16 -5.74 3.64
N LEU A 154 19.95 -6.29 3.76
CA LEU A 154 18.76 -5.73 3.11
C LEU A 154 18.28 -4.46 3.80
N VAL A 155 18.46 -4.33 5.12
CA VAL A 155 18.04 -3.14 5.89
C VAL A 155 18.63 -1.83 5.35
N PRO A 156 19.95 -1.65 5.17
CA PRO A 156 20.51 -0.42 4.64
C PRO A 156 20.05 -0.16 3.20
N PHE A 157 19.88 -1.21 2.39
CA PHE A 157 19.36 -1.05 1.03
C PHE A 157 17.91 -0.54 1.04
N LEU A 158 17.04 -1.11 1.86
CA LEU A 158 15.66 -0.65 2.03
C LEU A 158 15.60 0.79 2.58
N CYS A 159 16.51 1.14 3.48
CA CYS A 159 16.64 2.50 4.00
C CYS A 159 17.07 3.48 2.91
N LEU A 160 18.12 3.18 2.14
CA LEU A 160 18.61 4.03 1.03
C LEU A 160 17.58 4.20 -0.08
N LEU A 161 16.92 3.11 -0.45
CA LEU A 161 15.84 3.13 -1.43
C LEU A 161 14.73 4.07 -0.98
N ARG A 162 14.33 3.99 0.30
CA ARG A 162 13.30 4.86 0.85
C ARG A 162 13.74 6.31 1.00
N THR A 163 14.97 6.59 1.44
CA THR A 163 15.48 7.96 1.51
C THR A 163 15.56 8.59 0.13
N SER A 164 15.94 7.83 -0.90
CA SER A 164 15.95 8.32 -2.29
C SER A 164 14.55 8.73 -2.78
N LEU A 165 13.50 8.00 -2.36
CA LEU A 165 12.11 8.33 -2.68
C LEU A 165 11.66 9.62 -1.97
N ILE A 166 12.03 9.79 -0.71
CA ILE A 166 11.76 11.01 0.07
C ILE A 166 12.43 12.22 -0.61
N VAL A 167 13.74 12.13 -0.89
CA VAL A 167 14.49 13.24 -1.53
C VAL A 167 13.91 13.59 -2.91
N ARG A 168 13.47 12.60 -3.68
CA ARG A 168 12.83 12.83 -4.98
C ARG A 168 11.44 13.46 -4.83
N SER A 169 10.71 13.12 -3.78
CA SER A 169 9.40 13.71 -3.45
C SER A 169 9.55 15.18 -3.07
N ASP A 170 10.55 15.50 -2.25
CA ASP A 170 10.79 16.86 -1.75
C ASP A 170 11.23 17.84 -2.85
N LYS A 171 11.84 17.35 -3.94
CA LYS A 171 12.19 18.16 -5.11
C LYS A 171 10.99 18.55 -5.98
N ARG A 172 9.80 17.99 -5.73
CA ARG A 172 8.62 18.35 -6.53
C ARG A 172 8.15 19.74 -6.14
N PRO A 173 7.80 20.60 -7.12
CA PRO A 173 7.28 21.93 -6.82
C PRO A 173 6.03 21.78 -5.95
N THR A 174 6.13 22.23 -4.71
CA THR A 174 5.00 22.25 -3.79
C THR A 174 4.14 23.46 -4.10
N LEU A 175 2.85 23.37 -3.77
CA LEU A 175 1.92 24.50 -3.76
C LEU A 175 2.27 25.54 -2.67
N ALA A 176 3.55 25.85 -2.48
CA ALA A 176 4.09 26.60 -1.35
C ALA A 176 3.68 28.08 -1.33
N ASN A 177 3.26 28.64 -2.46
CA ASN A 177 2.76 30.01 -2.48
C ASN A 177 1.41 30.07 -1.75
N ARG A 178 1.26 30.98 -0.78
CA ARG A 178 0.04 31.07 0.05
C ARG A 178 -1.10 31.83 -0.62
N ASP A 179 -0.80 32.64 -1.62
CA ASP A 179 -1.75 33.58 -2.23
C ASP A 179 -2.04 33.15 -3.68
N TRP A 180 -3.00 32.24 -3.86
CA TRP A 180 -3.44 31.79 -5.19
C TRP A 180 -4.78 32.43 -5.55
N THR A 181 -4.87 32.99 -6.76
CA THR A 181 -6.16 33.36 -7.35
C THR A 181 -6.88 32.11 -7.90
N ALA A 182 -8.20 32.20 -8.10
CA ALA A 182 -8.96 31.13 -8.75
C ALA A 182 -8.41 30.78 -10.15
N GLU A 183 -7.96 31.80 -10.89
CA GLU A 183 -7.38 31.62 -12.21
C GLU A 183 -6.05 30.85 -12.14
N ASP A 184 -5.15 31.24 -11.23
CA ASP A 184 -3.86 30.56 -11.05
C ASP A 184 -4.05 29.09 -10.64
N LEU A 185 -5.00 28.84 -9.74
CA LEU A 185 -5.32 27.47 -9.30
C LEU A 185 -5.87 26.65 -10.46
N SER A 186 -6.76 27.22 -11.28
CA SER A 186 -7.31 26.55 -12.47
C SER A 186 -6.22 26.26 -13.51
N ARG A 187 -5.30 27.20 -13.73
CA ARG A 187 -4.18 27.08 -14.67
C ARG A 187 -3.19 26.00 -14.21
N ASN A 188 -2.88 25.96 -12.91
CA ASN A 188 -2.02 24.92 -12.36
C ASN A 188 -2.68 23.54 -12.39
N ARG A 189 -3.99 23.45 -12.07
CA ARG A 189 -4.75 22.21 -12.25
C ARG A 189 -4.74 21.76 -13.71
N ALA A 190 -4.94 22.66 -14.68
CA ALA A 190 -4.90 22.33 -16.10
C ALA A 190 -3.52 21.79 -16.54
N ARG A 191 -2.42 22.42 -16.09
CA ARG A 191 -1.06 21.93 -16.33
C ARG A 191 -0.82 20.55 -15.73
N PHE A 192 -1.28 20.34 -14.49
CA PHE A 192 -1.22 19.05 -13.83
C PHE A 192 -1.95 17.96 -14.63
N LEU A 193 -3.19 18.23 -15.07
CA LEU A 193 -3.98 17.29 -15.86
C LEU A 193 -3.37 17.02 -17.24
N ALA A 194 -2.78 18.02 -17.90
CA ALA A 194 -2.09 17.83 -19.17
C ALA A 194 -0.86 16.92 -19.02
N GLY A 195 -0.04 17.14 -17.99
CA GLY A 195 1.08 16.26 -17.67
C GLY A 195 0.62 14.84 -17.31
N LEU A 196 -0.50 14.73 -16.60
CA LEU A 196 -1.13 13.45 -16.27
C LEU A 196 -1.53 12.65 -17.51
N ARG A 197 -2.17 13.31 -18.49
CA ARG A 197 -2.59 12.68 -19.75
C ARG A 197 -1.40 12.14 -20.53
N GLY A 198 -0.33 12.92 -20.64
CA GLY A 198 0.90 12.48 -21.32
C GLY A 198 1.50 11.25 -20.65
N ALA A 199 1.63 11.27 -19.33
CA ALA A 199 2.11 10.11 -18.57
C ALA A 199 1.19 8.89 -18.69
N GLN A 200 -0.14 9.08 -18.64
CA GLN A 200 -1.12 8.00 -18.79
C GLN A 200 -1.11 7.37 -20.18
N LEU A 201 -0.96 8.17 -21.24
CA LEU A 201 -0.86 7.67 -22.61
C LEU A 201 0.41 6.82 -22.79
N LEU A 202 1.54 7.32 -22.28
CA LEU A 202 2.80 6.57 -22.30
C LEU A 202 2.69 5.27 -21.49
N GLU A 203 2.10 5.32 -20.29
CA GLU A 203 1.88 4.14 -19.47
C GLU A 203 0.92 3.14 -20.13
N ALA A 204 -0.17 3.60 -20.75
CA ALA A 204 -1.09 2.76 -21.49
C ALA A 204 -0.40 2.07 -22.68
N ALA A 205 0.43 2.81 -23.44
CA ALA A 205 1.22 2.25 -24.54
C ALA A 205 2.20 1.18 -24.05
N LEU A 206 2.91 1.44 -22.94
CA LEU A 206 3.83 0.48 -22.35
C LEU A 206 3.10 -0.77 -21.82
N LEU A 207 1.94 -0.61 -21.17
CA LEU A 207 1.13 -1.75 -20.73
C LEU A 207 0.61 -2.57 -21.92
N GLY A 208 0.18 -1.90 -23.00
CA GLY A 208 -0.23 -2.58 -24.24
C GLY A 208 0.92 -3.37 -24.88
N ALA A 209 2.13 -2.81 -24.90
CA ALA A 209 3.33 -3.52 -25.36
C ALA A 209 3.64 -4.74 -24.47
N MET A 210 3.56 -4.59 -23.15
CA MET A 210 3.76 -5.70 -22.20
C MET A 210 2.70 -6.78 -22.35
N ALA A 211 1.43 -6.42 -22.59
CA ALA A 211 0.37 -7.38 -22.88
C ALA A 211 0.73 -8.25 -24.10
N LEU A 212 1.20 -7.62 -25.17
CA LEU A 212 1.59 -8.32 -26.41
C LEU A 212 2.81 -9.22 -26.19
N VAL A 213 3.82 -8.75 -25.45
CA VAL A 213 5.00 -9.54 -25.10
C VAL A 213 4.63 -10.74 -24.23
N SER A 214 3.84 -10.53 -23.16
CA SER A 214 3.38 -11.61 -22.27
C SER A 214 2.50 -12.63 -22.99
N TRP A 215 1.69 -12.20 -23.96
CA TRP A 215 0.88 -13.09 -24.78
C TRP A 215 1.74 -13.96 -25.71
N ARG A 216 2.85 -13.43 -26.23
CA ARG A 216 3.72 -14.14 -27.18
C ARG A 216 4.77 -15.03 -26.53
N LEU A 217 5.00 -14.94 -25.22
CA LEU A 217 5.96 -15.77 -24.50
C LEU A 217 5.34 -17.12 -24.11
N PRO A 218 5.64 -18.23 -24.81
CA PRO A 218 4.99 -19.52 -24.56
C PRO A 218 5.32 -20.13 -23.19
N GLY A 219 6.40 -19.67 -22.54
CA GLY A 219 6.89 -20.23 -21.28
C GLY A 219 6.09 -19.89 -20.02
N LEU A 220 5.15 -18.94 -20.08
CA LEU A 220 4.39 -18.49 -18.90
C LEU A 220 3.05 -19.21 -18.69
N GLY A 221 2.61 -20.05 -19.63
CA GLY A 221 1.36 -20.81 -19.53
C GLY A 221 0.11 -19.95 -19.24
N ALA A 222 -0.85 -20.53 -18.52
CA ALA A 222 -2.09 -19.85 -18.11
C ALA A 222 -1.88 -18.54 -17.31
N PRO A 223 -0.95 -18.45 -16.31
CA PRO A 223 -0.77 -17.20 -15.56
C PRO A 223 -0.18 -16.08 -16.45
N GLY A 224 0.63 -16.40 -17.45
CA GLY A 224 1.10 -15.43 -18.45
C GLY A 224 -0.01 -14.83 -19.28
N GLN A 225 -0.97 -15.66 -19.73
CA GLN A 225 -2.13 -15.20 -20.50
C GLN A 225 -3.07 -14.33 -19.65
N MET A 226 -3.31 -14.71 -18.40
CA MET A 226 -4.09 -13.89 -17.46
C MET A 226 -3.43 -12.52 -17.25
N LEU A 227 -2.12 -12.50 -17.00
CA LEU A 227 -1.35 -11.27 -16.84
C LEU A 227 -1.40 -10.38 -18.10
N ALA A 228 -1.28 -10.97 -19.29
CA ALA A 228 -1.42 -10.26 -20.55
C ALA A 228 -2.81 -9.60 -20.69
N LEU A 229 -3.87 -10.32 -20.31
CA LEU A 229 -5.24 -9.78 -20.28
C LEU A 229 -5.35 -8.61 -19.29
N PHE A 230 -4.79 -8.73 -18.08
CA PHE A 230 -4.76 -7.63 -17.11
C PHE A 230 -4.04 -6.40 -17.65
N TYR A 231 -2.93 -6.58 -18.35
CA TYR A 231 -2.22 -5.48 -18.99
C TYR A 231 -3.05 -4.82 -20.08
N ALA A 232 -3.69 -5.59 -20.95
CA ALA A 232 -4.56 -5.07 -22.00
C ALA A 232 -5.76 -4.31 -21.41
N VAL A 233 -6.43 -4.88 -20.41
CA VAL A 233 -7.58 -4.24 -19.73
C VAL A 233 -7.15 -2.97 -19.01
N ALA A 234 -6.00 -2.97 -18.31
CA ALA A 234 -5.47 -1.79 -17.66
C ALA A 234 -5.09 -0.69 -18.65
N ALA A 235 -4.47 -1.04 -19.78
CA ALA A 235 -4.17 -0.11 -20.86
C ALA A 235 -5.44 0.53 -21.42
N LEU A 236 -6.46 -0.29 -21.74
CA LEU A 236 -7.76 0.18 -22.20
C LEU A 236 -8.43 1.08 -21.15
N PHE A 237 -8.39 0.68 -19.88
CA PHE A 237 -8.95 1.46 -18.78
C PHE A 237 -8.30 2.84 -18.67
N LEU A 238 -6.97 2.94 -18.81
CA LEU A 238 -6.27 4.23 -18.81
C LEU A 238 -6.66 5.11 -20.00
N LEU A 239 -6.84 4.53 -21.18
CA LEU A 239 -7.29 5.26 -22.38
C LEU A 239 -8.72 5.79 -22.23
N LEU A 240 -9.63 4.97 -21.69
CA LEU A 240 -11.03 5.34 -21.48
C LEU A 240 -11.23 6.33 -20.32
N ASN A 241 -10.33 6.32 -19.33
CA ASN A 241 -10.42 7.17 -18.13
C ASN A 241 -9.50 8.39 -18.17
N ALA A 242 -9.27 8.94 -19.37
CA ALA A 242 -8.53 10.18 -19.51
C ALA A 242 -9.21 11.29 -18.67
N PRO A 243 -8.44 12.08 -17.88
CA PRO A 243 -9.02 13.15 -17.09
C PRO A 243 -9.72 14.16 -18.00
N ALA A 244 -10.98 14.46 -17.72
CA ALA A 244 -11.73 15.48 -18.45
C ALA A 244 -11.10 16.87 -18.21
N ALA A 245 -11.17 17.74 -19.22
CA ALA A 245 -10.76 19.13 -19.04
C ALA A 245 -11.73 19.77 -18.03
N GLY A 246 -11.20 20.32 -16.94
CA GLY A 246 -12.01 20.99 -15.94
C GLY A 246 -12.66 22.25 -16.51
N GLN A 247 -13.94 22.48 -16.21
CA GLN A 247 -14.59 23.76 -16.46
C GLN A 247 -14.07 24.82 -15.49
N ALA A 248 -13.96 26.06 -15.96
CA ALA A 248 -13.73 27.21 -15.10
C ALA A 248 -14.93 27.36 -14.15
N GLY A 249 -14.67 27.70 -12.89
CA GLY A 249 -15.68 27.90 -11.87
C GLY A 249 -15.08 28.51 -10.62
N ASP A 250 -15.89 28.71 -9.60
CA ASP A 250 -15.49 29.31 -8.33
C ASP A 250 -14.28 28.59 -7.71
N PHE A 251 -13.48 29.34 -6.93
CA PHE A 251 -12.28 28.85 -6.26
C PHE A 251 -12.52 27.53 -5.52
N LEU A 252 -13.62 27.44 -4.76
CA LEU A 252 -14.00 26.26 -4.00
C LEU A 252 -14.28 25.04 -4.90
N THR A 253 -14.93 25.25 -6.03
CA THR A 253 -15.26 24.20 -7.01
C THR A 253 -14.01 23.69 -7.71
N VAL A 254 -13.11 24.60 -8.10
CA VAL A 254 -11.81 24.26 -8.71
C VAL A 254 -10.95 23.49 -7.70
N ARG A 255 -10.89 23.95 -6.45
CA ARG A 255 -10.16 23.28 -5.36
C ARG A 255 -10.68 21.88 -5.09
N ALA A 256 -11.99 21.72 -4.91
CA ALA A 256 -12.62 20.41 -4.68
C ALA A 256 -12.43 19.47 -5.88
N GLY A 257 -12.48 20.00 -7.11
CA GLY A 257 -12.13 19.26 -8.31
C GLY A 257 -10.68 18.78 -8.31
N TYR A 258 -9.74 19.66 -7.97
CA TYR A 258 -8.32 19.33 -7.91
C TYR A 258 -8.03 18.24 -6.86
N GLN A 259 -8.63 18.33 -5.67
CA GLN A 259 -8.50 17.30 -4.64
C GLN A 259 -9.02 15.93 -5.09
N ARG A 260 -10.16 15.89 -5.79
CA ARG A 260 -10.70 14.66 -6.37
C ARG A 260 -9.75 14.07 -7.42
N ASP A 261 -9.18 14.90 -8.29
CA ASP A 261 -8.24 14.46 -9.32
C ASP A 261 -6.94 13.90 -8.70
N LEU A 262 -6.43 14.54 -7.64
CA LEU A 262 -5.28 14.06 -6.88
C LEU A 262 -5.55 12.68 -6.24
N MET A 263 -6.69 12.53 -5.56
CA MET A 263 -7.09 11.24 -4.98
C MET A 263 -7.26 10.15 -6.03
N ARG A 264 -7.91 10.47 -7.16
CA ARG A 264 -8.09 9.53 -8.29
C ARG A 264 -6.74 9.11 -8.87
N HIS A 265 -5.82 10.05 -9.06
CA HIS A 265 -4.48 9.74 -9.55
C HIS A 265 -3.71 8.84 -8.59
N GLN A 266 -3.77 9.12 -7.29
CA GLN A 266 -3.11 8.31 -6.27
C GLN A 266 -3.65 6.85 -6.28
N GLN A 267 -4.97 6.68 -6.35
CA GLN A 267 -5.58 5.34 -6.44
C GLN A 267 -5.11 4.59 -7.70
N MET A 268 -5.07 5.26 -8.85
CA MET A 268 -4.58 4.70 -10.10
C MET A 268 -3.10 4.30 -9.99
N ARG A 269 -2.25 5.20 -9.50
CA ARG A 269 -0.81 4.93 -9.31
C ARG A 269 -0.57 3.73 -8.42
N ARG A 270 -1.36 3.59 -7.35
CA ARG A 270 -1.26 2.45 -6.44
C ARG A 270 -1.52 1.12 -7.12
N PHE A 271 -2.55 1.07 -7.96
CA PHE A 271 -2.84 -0.11 -8.76
C PHE A 271 -1.72 -0.40 -9.77
N LEU A 272 -1.28 0.62 -10.51
CA LEU A 272 -0.27 0.47 -11.55
C LEU A 272 1.07 -0.02 -11.01
N TRP A 273 1.51 0.43 -9.83
CA TRP A 273 2.77 -0.07 -9.24
C TRP A 273 2.72 -1.56 -8.90
N TRP A 274 1.60 -2.05 -8.38
CA TRP A 274 1.43 -3.49 -8.20
C TRP A 274 1.39 -4.22 -9.54
N LEU A 275 0.70 -3.66 -10.53
CA LEU A 275 0.57 -4.27 -11.86
C LEU A 275 1.93 -4.36 -12.58
N TRP A 276 2.79 -3.34 -12.46
CA TRP A 276 4.15 -3.36 -13.01
C TRP A 276 5.06 -4.38 -12.34
N CYS A 277 4.84 -4.68 -11.06
CA CYS A 277 5.66 -5.65 -10.32
C CYS A 277 5.12 -7.07 -10.35
N ALA A 278 3.86 -7.28 -10.76
CA ALA A 278 3.23 -8.59 -10.81
C ALA A 278 4.01 -9.64 -11.64
N PRO A 279 4.55 -9.35 -12.84
CA PRO A 279 5.30 -10.35 -13.61
C PRO A 279 6.56 -10.79 -12.90
N ALA A 280 7.30 -9.85 -12.30
CA ALA A 280 8.50 -10.18 -11.55
C ALA A 280 8.17 -11.07 -10.35
N LEU A 281 7.05 -10.81 -9.65
CA LEU A 281 6.58 -11.68 -8.57
C LEU A 281 6.20 -13.08 -9.07
N LEU A 282 5.48 -13.17 -10.20
CA LEU A 282 5.11 -14.46 -10.80
C LEU A 282 6.33 -15.25 -11.27
N VAL A 283 7.29 -14.59 -11.92
CA VAL A 283 8.54 -15.22 -12.36
C VAL A 283 9.35 -15.69 -11.17
N LEU A 284 9.51 -14.85 -10.13
CA LEU A 284 10.23 -15.22 -8.90
C LEU A 284 9.56 -16.40 -8.20
N HIS A 285 8.23 -16.44 -8.16
CA HIS A 285 7.47 -17.56 -7.58
C HIS A 285 7.61 -18.84 -8.39
N ALA A 286 7.35 -18.82 -9.70
CA ALA A 286 7.46 -19.99 -10.58
C ALA A 286 8.87 -20.59 -10.51
N ASN A 287 9.87 -19.72 -10.53
CA ASN A 287 11.27 -20.07 -10.35
C ASN A 287 11.55 -20.66 -8.96
N ALA A 288 10.96 -20.12 -7.89
CA ALA A 288 11.14 -20.65 -6.54
C ALA A 288 10.52 -22.05 -6.40
N VAL A 289 9.33 -22.28 -6.96
CA VAL A 289 8.65 -23.58 -6.97
C VAL A 289 9.47 -24.62 -7.75
N GLN A 290 9.98 -24.26 -8.93
CA GLN A 290 10.82 -25.15 -9.72
C GLN A 290 12.10 -25.56 -8.97
N THR A 291 12.75 -24.62 -8.28
CA THR A 291 13.96 -24.92 -7.48
C THR A 291 13.68 -25.72 -6.21
N ALA A 292 12.48 -25.57 -5.63
CA ALA A 292 12.08 -26.39 -4.48
C ALA A 292 11.95 -27.86 -4.87
N GLY A 293 11.48 -28.16 -6.09
CA GLY A 293 11.42 -29.52 -6.63
C GLY A 293 12.78 -30.12 -7.00
N SER A 294 13.79 -29.29 -7.27
CA SER A 294 15.11 -29.74 -7.73
C SER A 294 16.15 -29.93 -6.61
N GLY A 295 15.77 -29.73 -5.34
CA GLY A 295 16.69 -29.83 -4.19
C GLY A 295 17.64 -28.63 -3.99
N HIS A 296 17.56 -27.58 -4.83
CA HIS A 296 18.37 -26.36 -4.72
C HIS A 296 17.66 -25.32 -3.83
N LEU A 297 17.53 -25.63 -2.54
CA LEU A 297 16.82 -24.79 -1.56
C LEU A 297 17.39 -23.36 -1.45
N ALA A 298 18.69 -23.17 -1.69
CA ALA A 298 19.34 -21.86 -1.64
C ALA A 298 18.79 -20.88 -2.67
N ASP A 299 18.60 -21.36 -3.89
CA ASP A 299 18.10 -20.53 -4.98
C ASP A 299 16.63 -20.18 -4.75
N GLY A 300 15.83 -21.13 -4.25
CA GLY A 300 14.42 -20.91 -3.90
C GLY A 300 14.27 -19.86 -2.80
N VAL A 301 15.11 -19.92 -1.76
CA VAL A 301 15.13 -18.94 -0.67
C VAL A 301 15.52 -17.55 -1.18
N LEU A 302 16.57 -17.44 -1.98
CA LEU A 302 17.01 -16.14 -2.53
C LEU A 302 15.91 -15.50 -3.39
N ARG A 303 15.19 -16.30 -4.19
CA ARG A 303 14.05 -15.86 -5.01
C ARG A 303 12.87 -15.40 -4.14
N ALA A 304 12.57 -16.11 -3.05
CA ALA A 304 11.54 -15.69 -2.09
C ALA A 304 11.89 -14.36 -1.40
N ILE A 305 13.16 -14.18 -1.01
CA ILE A 305 13.66 -12.92 -0.47
C ILE A 305 13.50 -11.79 -1.49
N ALA A 306 13.88 -12.01 -2.75
CA ALA A 306 13.71 -11.03 -3.82
C ALA A 306 12.24 -10.63 -4.02
N ALA A 307 11.32 -11.59 -3.96
CA ALA A 307 9.89 -11.32 -4.08
C ALA A 307 9.36 -10.46 -2.92
N LEU A 308 9.79 -10.76 -1.69
CA LEU A 308 9.42 -9.96 -0.51
C LEU A 308 10.00 -8.55 -0.55
N MET A 309 11.24 -8.40 -1.02
CA MET A 309 11.86 -7.11 -1.24
C MET A 309 11.10 -6.27 -2.27
N LEU A 310 10.63 -6.92 -3.34
CA LEU A 310 9.81 -6.26 -4.36
C LEU A 310 8.46 -5.81 -3.78
N CYS A 311 7.77 -6.67 -3.01
CA CYS A 311 6.53 -6.32 -2.32
C CYS A 311 6.72 -5.15 -1.34
N PHE A 312 7.81 -5.16 -0.57
CA PHE A 312 8.14 -4.05 0.32
C PHE A 312 8.39 -2.76 -0.46
N PHE A 313 9.14 -2.83 -1.56
CA PHE A 313 9.44 -1.66 -2.39
C PHE A 313 8.18 -1.03 -2.97
N VAL A 314 7.29 -1.84 -3.56
CA VAL A 314 5.99 -1.37 -4.09
C VAL A 314 5.15 -0.74 -2.98
N SER A 315 5.14 -1.35 -1.80
CA SER A 315 4.41 -0.82 -0.63
C SER A 315 5.00 0.51 -0.14
N ALA A 316 6.33 0.64 -0.13
CA ALA A 316 7.02 1.87 0.24
C ALA A 316 6.76 3.01 -0.75
N LEU A 317 6.82 2.72 -2.06
CA LEU A 317 6.42 3.65 -3.12
C LEU A 317 4.99 4.15 -2.91
N ASN A 318 4.06 3.21 -2.71
CA ASN A 318 2.64 3.47 -2.43
C ASN A 318 2.45 4.45 -1.28
N ARG A 319 3.10 4.18 -0.14
CA ARG A 319 3.00 5.02 1.05
C ARG A 319 3.58 6.41 0.84
N GLU A 320 4.72 6.53 0.16
CA GLU A 320 5.34 7.83 -0.08
C GLU A 320 4.47 8.71 -0.99
N SER A 321 3.91 8.13 -2.06
CA SER A 321 2.98 8.86 -2.93
C SER A 321 1.70 9.28 -2.23
N ALA A 322 1.20 8.43 -1.33
CA ALA A 322 0.01 8.71 -0.55
C ALA A 322 0.26 9.87 0.41
N GLY A 323 1.39 9.85 1.12
CA GLY A 323 1.81 10.93 2.00
C GLY A 323 1.94 12.25 1.25
N TRP A 324 2.61 12.25 0.10
CA TRP A 324 2.74 13.45 -0.73
C TRP A 324 1.39 13.99 -1.22
N THR A 325 0.50 13.10 -1.68
CA THR A 325 -0.83 13.52 -2.16
C THR A 325 -1.65 14.14 -1.02
N GLN A 326 -1.57 13.58 0.18
CA GLN A 326 -2.24 14.16 1.35
C GLN A 326 -1.64 15.49 1.80
N GLU A 327 -0.32 15.66 1.72
CA GLU A 327 0.33 16.95 1.96
C GLU A 327 -0.22 18.01 0.98
N GLN A 328 -0.32 17.69 -0.31
CA GLN A 328 -0.91 18.60 -1.31
C GLN A 328 -2.38 18.91 -1.00
N ILE A 329 -3.17 17.92 -0.64
CA ILE A 329 -4.59 18.11 -0.28
C ILE A 329 -4.71 18.97 0.99
N GLY A 330 -3.83 18.76 1.97
CA GLY A 330 -3.73 19.57 3.18
C GLY A 330 -3.36 21.03 2.88
N LEU A 331 -2.42 21.26 1.96
CA LEU A 331 -2.08 22.61 1.49
C LEU A 331 -3.28 23.26 0.79
N LEU A 332 -3.94 22.55 -0.12
CA LEU A 332 -5.15 23.03 -0.80
C LEU A 332 -6.25 23.40 0.22
N ASN A 333 -6.46 22.59 1.26
CA ASN A 333 -7.45 22.88 2.32
C ASN A 333 -7.14 24.16 3.10
N ARG A 334 -5.86 24.48 3.29
CA ARG A 334 -5.41 25.69 4.01
C ARG A 334 -5.45 26.94 3.13
N MET A 335 -5.47 26.80 1.81
CA MET A 335 -5.60 27.94 0.91
C MET A 335 -6.94 28.64 1.12
N ARG A 336 -6.87 29.97 1.26
CA ARG A 336 -8.03 30.86 1.29
C ARG A 336 -8.08 31.62 -0.02
N ASP A 337 -9.30 31.89 -0.47
CA ASP A 337 -9.50 32.73 -1.65
C ASP A 337 -9.03 34.15 -1.33
N ARG A 338 -8.20 34.72 -2.19
CA ARG A 338 -7.85 36.12 -2.10
C ARG A 338 -8.97 36.85 -2.83
N LEU A 339 -9.88 37.45 -2.08
CA LEU A 339 -10.88 38.35 -2.65
C LEU A 339 -10.10 39.45 -3.39
N ALA A 340 -10.27 39.46 -4.71
CA ALA A 340 -9.63 40.40 -5.62
C ALA A 340 -10.16 41.82 -5.42
#